data_AF-X0KG30-F1
#
_entry.id   AF-X0KG30-F1
#
_cell.length_a   1.000
_cell.length_b   1.000
_cell.length_c   1.000
_cell.angle_alpha   90.00
_cell.angle_beta   90.00
_cell.angle_gamma   90.00
#
_symmetry.space_group_name_H-M   'P 1'
#
loop_
_entity.id
_entity.type
_entity.pdbx_description
1 polymer ?
#
loop_
_entity_poly.entity_id
_entity_poly.type
_entity_poly.pdbx_seq_one_letter_code
_entity_poly.pdbx_strand_id
1 'polypeptide(L)'
;MKAATTPSSRALFVVIDALDQCEKDADIKPLLKLFSTLLSAGSLRVRVLVTSRPELPVRLGFSAIGDTHQDLILHKIPQSIIEHDISVFLHYEFTNIRNRFNKEVVEELRLPVDWPGEANLEKITKAAVPLFIFAAILCQFVNDSCLGRPR
;
A
#
# COMPACT_ATOMS: atom_id res chain seq x y z
N MET A 1 -0.47 -40.76 -29.19
CA MET A 1 0.35 -39.78 -28.43
C MET A 1 -0.41 -39.42 -27.16
N LYS A 2 0.11 -39.77 -25.96
CA LYS A 2 -0.50 -39.36 -24.69
C LYS A 2 -0.04 -37.93 -24.38
N ALA A 3 -0.98 -37.01 -24.19
CA ALA A 3 -0.69 -35.68 -23.68
C ALA A 3 -0.16 -35.81 -22.24
N ALA A 4 1.04 -35.28 -21.99
CA ALA A 4 1.58 -35.17 -20.66
C ALA A 4 0.82 -34.05 -19.93
N THR A 5 -0.05 -34.43 -19.00
CA THR A 5 -0.69 -33.48 -18.08
C THR A 5 0.39 -33.00 -17.11
N THR A 6 0.93 -31.80 -17.34
CA THR A 6 1.82 -31.14 -16.40
C THR A 6 1.09 -30.97 -15.06
N PRO A 7 1.64 -31.44 -13.92
CA PRO A 7 1.00 -31.25 -12.63
C PRO A 7 0.97 -29.77 -12.31
N SER A 8 -0.22 -29.20 -12.18
CA SER A 8 -0.42 -27.84 -11.69
C SER A 8 0.16 -27.74 -10.28
N SER A 9 1.38 -27.20 -10.15
CA SER A 9 1.98 -26.98 -8.83
C SER A 9 1.10 -25.98 -8.06
N ARG A 10 0.46 -26.43 -6.98
CA ARG A 10 -0.28 -25.53 -6.09
C ARG A 10 0.72 -24.56 -5.47
N ALA A 11 0.41 -23.26 -5.56
CA ALA A 11 1.18 -22.21 -4.91
C ALA A 11 0.38 -21.67 -3.73
N LEU A 12 1.03 -21.51 -2.58
CA LEU A 12 0.44 -20.90 -1.38
C LEU A 12 1.13 -19.57 -1.13
N PHE A 13 0.35 -18.50 -1.01
CA PHE A 13 0.83 -17.18 -0.61
C PHE A 13 0.37 -16.90 0.81
N VAL A 14 1.32 -16.54 1.66
CA VAL A 14 1.08 -16.11 3.04
C VAL A 14 1.43 -14.63 3.12
N VAL A 15 0.48 -13.81 3.53
CA VAL A 15 0.69 -12.38 3.75
C VAL A 15 0.63 -12.12 5.25
N ILE A 16 1.67 -11.48 5.76
CA ILE A 16 1.81 -11.15 7.17
C ILE A 16 1.89 -9.64 7.25
N ASP A 17 0.83 -9.05 7.77
CA ASP A 17 0.74 -7.62 7.93
C ASP A 17 1.25 -7.19 9.30
N ALA A 18 2.04 -6.12 9.32
CA ALA A 18 2.55 -5.44 10.51
C ALA A 18 3.24 -6.37 11.53
N LEU A 19 4.27 -7.11 11.10
CA LEU A 19 5.02 -8.04 11.96
C LEU A 19 5.57 -7.41 13.26
N ASP A 20 5.86 -6.10 13.25
CA ASP A 20 6.32 -5.35 14.42
C ASP A 20 5.24 -5.15 15.49
N GLN A 21 3.97 -5.45 15.20
CA GLN A 21 2.87 -5.40 16.18
C GLN A 21 2.72 -6.70 16.97
N CYS A 22 3.62 -7.68 16.76
CA CYS A 22 3.66 -8.87 17.61
C CYS A 22 3.96 -8.49 19.07
N GLU A 23 3.10 -8.89 20.01
CA GLU A 23 3.23 -8.55 21.44
C GLU A 23 4.57 -8.98 22.06
N LYS A 24 5.19 -10.03 21.52
CA LYS A 24 6.44 -10.60 22.03
C LYS A 24 7.53 -10.53 20.96
N ASP A 25 8.46 -9.61 21.15
CA ASP A 25 9.68 -9.50 20.33
C ASP A 25 10.44 -10.83 20.18
N ALA A 26 10.38 -11.68 21.22
CA ALA A 26 11.02 -12.99 21.24
C ALA A 26 10.47 -13.96 20.18
N ASP A 27 9.23 -13.76 19.73
CA ASP A 27 8.54 -14.65 18.79
C ASP A 27 8.86 -14.31 17.32
N ILE A 28 9.34 -13.09 17.04
CA ILE A 28 9.65 -12.62 15.67
C ILE A 28 10.75 -13.46 15.04
N LYS A 29 11.84 -13.76 15.76
CA LYS A 29 12.97 -14.53 15.21
C LYS A 29 12.60 -15.98 14.89
N PRO A 30 11.96 -16.75 15.79
CA PRO A 30 11.46 -18.09 15.47
C PRO A 30 10.51 -18.11 14.27
N LEU A 31 9.62 -17.11 14.18
CA LEU A 31 8.63 -17.00 13.12
C LEU A 31 9.30 -16.76 11.74
N LEU A 32 10.26 -15.83 11.66
CA LEU A 32 11.04 -15.59 10.44
C LEU A 32 11.87 -16.82 10.03
N LYS A 33 12.45 -17.53 11.01
CA LYS A 33 13.15 -18.80 10.76
C LYS A 33 12.21 -19.85 10.18
N LEU A 34 11.00 -19.98 10.70
CA LEU A 34 9.98 -20.89 10.16
C LEU A 34 9.61 -20.53 8.71
N PHE A 35 9.45 -19.25 8.38
CA PHE A 35 9.16 -18.87 6.99
C PHE A 35 10.31 -19.21 6.05
N SER A 36 11.56 -19.00 6.47
CA SER A 36 12.72 -19.35 5.66
C SER A 36 12.77 -20.85 5.30
N THR A 37 12.36 -21.74 6.22
CA THR A 37 12.35 -23.19 5.97
C THR A 37 11.18 -23.62 5.09
N LEU A 38 10.02 -22.96 5.20
CA LEU A 38 8.85 -23.22 4.36
C LEU A 38 9.10 -22.95 2.87
N LEU A 39 9.98 -22.00 2.53
CA LEU A 39 10.35 -21.73 1.13
C LEU A 39 11.02 -22.93 0.44
N SER A 40 11.61 -23.85 1.21
CA SER A 40 12.31 -25.04 0.70
C SER A 40 11.49 -26.33 0.81
N ALA A 41 10.24 -26.26 1.29
CA ALA A 41 9.46 -27.43 1.68
C ALA A 41 8.65 -28.04 0.51
N GLY A 42 9.21 -29.06 -0.13
CA GLY A 42 8.46 -30.12 -0.83
C GLY A 42 7.71 -29.71 -2.11
N SER A 43 6.57 -30.36 -2.36
CA SER A 43 5.78 -30.25 -3.61
C SER A 43 4.92 -28.98 -3.72
N LEU A 44 4.83 -28.19 -2.64
CA LEU A 44 4.02 -26.98 -2.55
C LEU A 44 4.92 -25.75 -2.65
N ARG A 45 4.66 -24.87 -3.62
CA ARG A 45 5.42 -23.63 -3.77
C ARG A 45 4.87 -22.57 -2.82
N VAL A 46 5.52 -22.38 -1.66
CA VAL A 46 5.14 -21.36 -0.68
C VAL A 46 5.87 -20.04 -0.98
N ARG A 47 5.15 -18.92 -0.91
CA ARG A 47 5.72 -17.56 -0.92
C ARG A 47 5.15 -16.77 0.25
N VAL A 48 6.02 -16.06 0.96
CA VAL A 48 5.65 -15.25 2.12
C VAL A 48 5.95 -13.79 1.82
N LEU A 49 4.96 -12.92 2.00
CA LEU A 49 5.10 -11.47 1.97
C LEU A 49 4.91 -10.94 3.38
N VAL A 50 5.86 -10.15 3.87
CA VAL A 50 5.83 -9.59 5.21
C VAL A 50 5.90 -8.07 5.10
N THR A 51 5.00 -7.36 5.78
CA THR A 51 5.10 -5.92 6.01
C THR A 51 5.50 -5.66 7.46
N SER A 52 6.37 -4.67 7.68
CA SER A 52 6.80 -4.30 9.03
C SER A 52 7.54 -2.97 9.06
N ARG A 53 7.50 -2.27 10.20
CA ARG A 53 8.48 -1.23 10.54
C ARG A 53 9.85 -1.84 10.82
N PRO A 54 10.96 -1.14 10.52
CA PRO A 54 12.31 -1.66 10.70
C PRO A 54 12.78 -1.61 12.16
N GLU A 55 11.98 -2.12 13.09
CA GLU A 55 12.32 -2.19 14.51
C GLU A 55 13.45 -3.20 14.78
N LEU A 56 14.10 -3.07 15.93
CA LEU A 56 15.29 -3.87 16.25
C LEU A 56 15.03 -5.40 16.20
N PRO A 57 13.94 -5.94 16.77
CA PRO A 57 13.66 -7.38 16.71
C PRO A 57 13.50 -7.89 15.28
N VAL A 58 12.80 -7.14 14.44
CA VAL A 58 12.54 -7.43 13.02
C VAL A 58 13.86 -7.45 12.24
N ARG A 59 14.67 -6.39 12.38
CA ARG A 59 15.98 -6.29 11.72
C ARG A 59 16.92 -7.44 12.11
N LEU A 60 16.99 -7.77 13.39
CA LEU A 60 17.81 -8.88 13.88
C LEU A 60 17.29 -10.24 13.39
N GLY A 61 15.98 -10.41 13.27
CA GLY A 61 15.38 -11.63 12.74
C GLY A 61 15.65 -11.85 11.27
N PHE A 62 15.49 -10.82 10.43
CA PHE A 62 15.84 -10.90 9.01
C PHE A 62 17.35 -11.08 8.78
N SER A 63 18.20 -10.43 9.58
CA SER A 63 19.65 -10.65 9.52
C SER A 63 20.04 -12.09 9.88
N ALA A 64 19.28 -12.78 10.74
CA ALA A 64 19.58 -14.15 11.16
C ALA A 64 19.23 -15.20 10.10
N ILE A 65 18.30 -14.90 9.19
CA ILE A 65 17.93 -15.79 8.07
C ILE A 65 18.72 -15.48 6.78
N GLY A 66 19.53 -14.43 6.76
CA GLY A 66 20.40 -14.08 5.63
C GLY A 66 19.63 -13.84 4.33
N ASP A 67 20.19 -14.30 3.21
CA ASP A 67 19.70 -14.00 1.85
C ASP A 67 18.46 -14.81 1.43
N THR A 68 17.73 -15.41 2.38
CA THR A 68 16.49 -16.14 2.08
C THR A 68 15.29 -15.24 1.80
N HIS A 69 15.49 -13.92 1.75
CA HIS A 69 14.44 -12.93 1.54
C HIS A 69 14.89 -11.81 0.61
N GLN A 70 13.91 -11.09 0.06
CA GLN A 70 14.11 -9.87 -0.71
C GLN A 70 13.41 -8.74 0.04
N ASP A 71 14.07 -7.60 0.18
CA ASP A 71 13.54 -6.43 0.87
C ASP A 71 13.15 -5.31 -0.10
N LEU A 72 12.08 -4.59 0.25
CA LEU A 72 11.70 -3.33 -0.38
C LEU A 72 11.55 -2.28 0.72
N ILE A 73 12.51 -1.37 0.79
CA ILE A 73 12.53 -0.33 1.81
C ILE A 73 11.78 0.91 1.33
N LEU A 74 10.52 1.05 1.78
CA LEU A 74 9.63 2.11 1.31
C LEU A 74 10.17 3.53 1.56
N HIS A 75 10.86 3.78 2.67
CA HIS A 75 11.43 5.10 2.98
C HIS A 75 12.72 5.44 2.19
N LYS A 76 13.23 4.51 1.38
CA LYS A 76 14.36 4.76 0.46
C LYS A 76 13.90 5.01 -0.98
N ILE A 77 12.60 4.90 -1.25
CA ILE A 77 12.05 5.25 -2.57
C ILE A 77 12.31 6.75 -2.80
N PRO A 78 12.82 7.15 -3.98
CA PRO A 78 13.05 8.55 -4.30
C PRO A 78 11.79 9.39 -4.06
N GLN A 79 11.96 10.52 -3.36
CA GLN A 79 10.85 11.42 -3.06
C GLN A 79 10.12 11.89 -4.33
N SER A 80 10.83 12.04 -5.45
CA SER A 80 10.23 12.39 -6.75
C SER A 80 9.24 11.35 -7.27
N ILE A 81 9.50 10.06 -7.01
CA ILE A 81 8.58 8.96 -7.37
C ILE A 81 7.35 9.02 -6.45
N ILE A 82 7.57 9.16 -5.13
CA ILE A 82 6.48 9.27 -4.15
C ILE A 82 5.57 10.47 -4.47
N GLU A 83 6.17 11.62 -4.77
CA GLU A 83 5.44 12.83 -5.14
C GLU A 83 4.62 12.64 -6.42
N HIS A 84 5.22 12.02 -7.44
CA HIS A 84 4.52 11.71 -8.68
C HIS A 84 3.32 10.79 -8.44
N ASP A 85 3.52 9.69 -7.72
CA ASP A 85 2.47 8.71 -7.48
C ASP A 85 1.33 9.28 -6.61
N ILE A 86 1.65 10.10 -5.60
CA ILE A 86 0.65 10.84 -4.80
C ILE A 86 -0.12 11.83 -5.68
N SER A 87 0.58 12.55 -6.57
CA SER A 87 -0.06 13.49 -7.50
C SER A 87 -1.07 12.77 -8.40
N VAL A 88 -0.67 11.65 -9.00
CA VAL A 88 -1.55 10.82 -9.85
C VAL A 88 -2.77 10.32 -9.08
N PHE A 89 -2.56 9.83 -7.85
CA PHE A 89 -3.64 9.40 -6.97
C PHE A 89 -4.63 10.53 -6.68
N LEU A 90 -4.14 11.71 -6.30
CA LEU A 90 -4.98 12.87 -5.97
C LEU A 90 -5.78 13.36 -7.18
N HIS A 91 -5.17 13.44 -8.38
CA HIS A 91 -5.89 13.81 -9.60
C HIS A 91 -7.07 12.87 -9.88
N TYR A 92 -6.82 11.57 -9.75
CA TYR A 92 -7.85 10.55 -9.95
C TYR A 92 -8.98 10.68 -8.92
N GLU A 93 -8.64 10.77 -7.63
CA GLU A 93 -9.65 10.85 -6.56
C GLU A 93 -10.45 12.15 -6.61
N PHE A 94 -9.82 13.32 -6.80
CA PHE A 94 -10.54 14.58 -6.91
C PHE A 94 -11.47 14.62 -8.13
N THR A 95 -11.07 14.02 -9.25
CA THR A 95 -11.95 13.83 -10.41
C THR A 95 -13.18 13.00 -10.03
N ASN A 96 -13.00 11.91 -9.29
CA ASN A 96 -14.10 11.05 -8.85
C ASN A 96 -15.02 11.72 -7.83
N ILE A 97 -14.45 12.48 -6.89
CA ILE A 97 -15.20 13.27 -5.90
C ILE A 97 -16.08 14.29 -6.62
N ARG A 98 -15.50 15.07 -7.53
CA ARG A 98 -16.23 16.03 -8.38
C ARG A 98 -17.37 15.38 -9.13
N ASN A 99 -17.08 14.27 -9.81
CA ASN A 99 -18.07 13.55 -10.63
C ASN A 99 -19.23 12.99 -9.79
N ARG A 100 -18.95 12.51 -8.56
CA ARG A 100 -19.99 12.06 -7.64
C ARG A 100 -20.83 13.23 -7.14
N PHE A 101 -20.20 14.29 -6.66
CA PHE A 101 -20.88 15.49 -6.18
C PHE A 101 -21.78 16.11 -7.24
N ASN A 102 -21.29 16.28 -8.47
CA ASN A 102 -22.04 16.88 -9.58
C ASN A 102 -23.27 16.05 -10.04
N LYS A 103 -23.35 14.76 -9.68
CA LYS A 103 -24.52 13.91 -9.93
C LYS A 103 -25.64 14.13 -8.91
N GLU A 104 -25.30 14.56 -7.70
CA GLU A 104 -26.25 14.69 -6.59
C GLU A 104 -26.83 16.10 -6.46
N VAL A 105 -26.13 17.11 -6.99
CA VAL A 105 -26.51 18.52 -6.88
C VAL A 105 -27.17 19.08 -8.13
N VAL A 106 -27.98 20.12 -7.96
CA VAL A 106 -28.55 20.92 -9.07
C VAL A 106 -27.45 21.65 -9.84
N GLU A 107 -27.75 22.03 -11.08
CA GLU A 107 -26.76 22.52 -12.05
C GLU A 107 -25.96 23.73 -11.57
N GLU A 108 -26.61 24.66 -10.85
CA GLU A 108 -26.00 25.87 -10.30
C GLU A 108 -25.02 25.60 -9.16
N LEU A 109 -25.05 24.39 -8.60
CA LEU A 109 -24.17 23.97 -7.52
C LEU A 109 -23.02 23.07 -7.98
N ARG A 110 -22.99 22.71 -9.27
CA ARG A 110 -21.94 21.85 -9.82
C ARG A 110 -20.57 22.51 -9.73
N LEU A 111 -19.57 21.69 -9.45
CA LEU A 111 -18.17 22.06 -9.48
C LEU A 111 -17.66 22.13 -10.92
N PRO A 112 -16.79 23.11 -11.23
CA PRO A 112 -16.25 23.30 -12.57
C PRO A 112 -15.30 22.17 -12.95
N VAL A 113 -15.01 22.03 -14.25
CA VAL A 113 -14.22 20.91 -14.79
C VAL A 113 -12.80 20.83 -14.22
N ASP A 114 -12.23 21.98 -13.92
CA ASP A 114 -10.90 22.16 -13.41
C ASP A 114 -10.83 22.07 -11.88
N TRP A 115 -11.95 21.86 -11.17
CA TRP A 115 -11.92 21.76 -9.70
C TRP A 115 -11.04 20.58 -9.23
N PRO A 116 -10.17 20.77 -8.21
CA PRO A 116 -10.02 21.98 -7.37
C PRO A 116 -8.98 23.00 -7.92
N GLY A 117 -8.44 22.75 -9.10
CA GLY A 117 -7.40 23.52 -9.76
C GLY A 117 -6.02 22.90 -9.53
N GLU A 118 -5.19 22.89 -10.58
CA GLU A 118 -3.83 22.32 -10.55
C GLU A 118 -2.98 22.89 -9.41
N ALA A 119 -3.02 24.21 -9.19
CA ALA A 119 -2.26 24.85 -8.13
C ALA A 119 -2.68 24.38 -6.72
N ASN A 120 -3.94 23.98 -6.53
CA ASN A 120 -4.41 23.42 -5.27
C ASN A 120 -4.03 21.94 -5.14
N LEU A 121 -4.15 21.16 -6.22
CA LEU A 121 -3.66 19.77 -6.24
C LEU A 121 -2.17 19.68 -5.98
N GLU A 122 -1.37 20.60 -6.51
CA GLU A 122 0.07 20.67 -6.25
C GLU A 122 0.35 20.94 -4.77
N LYS A 123 -0.34 21.91 -4.15
CA LYS A 123 -0.20 22.17 -2.70
C LYS A 123 -0.60 20.96 -1.86
N ILE A 124 -1.69 20.29 -2.21
CA ILE A 124 -2.15 19.07 -1.51
C ILE A 124 -1.13 17.95 -1.68
N THR A 125 -0.58 17.77 -2.89
CA THR A 125 0.48 16.79 -3.17
C THR A 125 1.69 17.05 -2.29
N LYS A 126 2.19 18.31 -2.25
CA LYS A 126 3.34 18.70 -1.43
C LYS A 126 3.09 18.49 0.07
N ALA A 127 1.87 18.74 0.54
CA ALA A 127 1.48 18.51 1.93
C ALA A 127 1.37 17.01 2.27
N ALA A 128 0.97 16.18 1.30
CA ALA A 128 0.81 14.75 1.48
C ALA A 128 2.12 13.97 1.42
N VAL A 129 3.14 14.45 0.70
CA VAL A 129 4.44 13.78 0.63
C VAL A 129 5.09 13.68 2.02
N PRO A 130 5.60 12.50 2.43
CA PRO A 130 5.67 11.23 1.70
C PRO A 130 4.55 10.22 2.01
N LEU A 131 3.50 10.64 2.72
CA LEU A 131 2.50 9.77 3.32
C LEU A 131 1.24 9.63 2.45
N PHE A 132 1.13 8.52 1.72
CA PHE A 132 -0.10 8.16 0.98
C PHE A 132 -1.36 8.14 1.85
N ILE A 133 -1.23 7.73 3.11
CA ILE A 133 -2.36 7.70 4.05
C ILE A 133 -2.92 9.10 4.28
N PHE A 134 -2.09 10.15 4.26
CA PHE A 134 -2.57 11.52 4.39
C PHE A 134 -3.42 11.92 3.18
N ALA A 135 -2.95 11.63 1.96
CA ALA A 135 -3.71 11.89 0.73
C ALA A 135 -5.07 11.16 0.74
N ALA A 136 -5.08 9.88 1.13
CA ALA A 136 -6.30 9.08 1.18
C ALA A 136 -7.31 9.60 2.21
N ILE A 137 -6.85 9.95 3.42
CA ILE A 137 -7.70 10.53 4.46
C ILE A 137 -8.26 11.88 4.02
N LEU A 138 -7.46 12.72 3.37
CA LEU A 138 -7.92 14.00 2.84
C LEU A 138 -8.99 13.81 1.76
N CYS A 139 -8.81 12.89 0.82
CA CYS A 139 -9.84 12.57 -0.17
C CYS A 139 -11.14 12.08 0.50
N GLN A 140 -11.03 11.22 1.52
CA GLN A 140 -12.18 10.75 2.29
C GLN A 140 -12.90 11.92 2.99
N PHE A 141 -12.15 12.82 3.62
CA PHE A 141 -12.68 14.00 4.29
C PHE A 141 -13.43 14.92 3.32
N VAL A 142 -12.82 15.25 2.18
CA VAL A 142 -13.43 16.12 1.16
C VAL A 142 -14.69 15.48 0.55
N ASN A 143 -14.69 14.16 0.38
CA ASN A 143 -15.84 13.42 -0.14
C ASN A 143 -16.98 13.22 0.88
N ASP A 144 -16.73 13.46 2.17
CA ASP A 144 -17.71 13.27 3.22
C ASP A 144 -18.77 14.39 3.19
N SER A 145 -20.04 14.00 3.15
CA SER A 145 -21.18 14.91 3.04
C SER A 145 -21.52 15.68 4.33
N CYS A 146 -21.00 15.21 5.46
CA CYS A 146 -21.15 15.81 6.79
C CYS A 146 -19.95 16.67 7.19
N LEU A 147 -18.75 16.34 6.72
CA LEU A 147 -17.51 16.98 7.16
C LEU A 147 -16.94 17.97 6.15
N GLY A 148 -16.58 17.48 4.96
CA GLY A 148 -15.88 18.29 3.98
C GLY A 148 -16.85 19.13 3.17
N ARG A 149 -17.80 18.47 2.50
CA ARG A 149 -18.52 18.95 1.30
C ARG A 149 -17.54 19.55 0.29
N PRO A 150 -17.50 19.09 -0.97
CA PRO A 150 -16.56 19.61 -1.98
C PRO A 150 -16.65 21.12 -2.34
N ARG A 151 -17.33 21.96 -1.54
CA ARG A 151 -17.69 23.34 -1.86
C ARG A 151 -17.42 24.31 -0.71
#